data_AF-A0AAV2GRY6-F1
#
_entry.id   AF-A0AAV2GRY6-F1
#
_cell.length_a   1.000
_cell.length_b   1.000
_cell.length_c   1.000
_cell.angle_alpha   90.00
_cell.angle_beta   90.00
_cell.angle_gamma   90.00
#
_symmetry.space_group_name_H-M   'P 1'
#
loop_
_entity.id
_entity.type
_entity.pdbx_description
1 polymer ?
#
loop_
_entity_poly.entity_id
_entity_poly.type
_entity_poly.pdbx_seq_one_letter_code
_entity_poly.pdbx_strand_id
1 'polypeptide(L)'
;MSKAKAVSTPLGGHFKLSVKRCPTSDEEKEAMKNVPYASVVGSLMSKHIDVRYHWIRDVLEEKLLELNKVHTDDNGLDMMTKSLPSGKYIFCRDEAGLVLPPI
;
A
#
# COMPACT_ATOMS: atom_id res chain seq x y z
N MET A 1 10.02 4.89 -23.26
CA MET A 1 9.18 4.96 -22.03
C MET A 1 7.81 5.62 -22.27
N SER A 2 7.35 5.86 -23.50
CA SER A 2 6.09 6.57 -23.79
C SER A 2 4.81 5.76 -23.57
N LYS A 3 4.90 4.50 -23.13
CA LYS A 3 3.75 3.57 -22.93
C LYS A 3 3.73 2.86 -21.57
N ALA A 4 4.43 3.37 -20.56
CA ALA A 4 4.40 2.77 -19.23
C ALA A 4 3.25 3.31 -18.38
N LYS A 5 2.43 2.43 -17.79
CA LYS A 5 1.38 2.81 -16.84
C LYS A 5 2.02 3.20 -15.51
N ALA A 6 1.64 4.35 -14.96
CA ALA A 6 2.09 4.76 -13.63
C ALA A 6 1.58 3.77 -12.58
N VAL A 7 2.51 3.24 -11.78
CA VAL A 7 2.22 2.36 -10.65
C VAL A 7 2.51 3.15 -9.38
N SER A 8 1.62 3.06 -8.40
CA SER A 8 1.85 3.64 -7.07
C SER A 8 3.07 2.97 -6.43
N THR A 9 4.21 3.65 -6.40
CA THR A 9 5.42 3.15 -5.75
C THR A 9 5.45 3.60 -4.28
N PRO A 10 5.99 2.76 -3.39
CA PRO A 10 6.14 3.10 -1.97
C PRO A 10 7.30 4.08 -1.69
N LEU A 11 7.96 4.57 -2.74
CA LEU A 11 9.06 5.51 -2.63
C LEU A 11 8.47 6.89 -2.34
N GLY A 12 8.83 7.51 -1.22
CA GLY A 12 8.32 8.83 -0.84
C GLY A 12 8.53 9.86 -1.96
N GLY A 13 7.65 10.85 -2.11
CA GLY A 13 7.68 11.79 -3.25
C GLY A 13 8.98 12.59 -3.41
N HIS A 14 9.80 12.67 -2.35
CA HIS A 14 11.14 13.25 -2.38
C HIS A 14 12.20 12.34 -3.04
N PHE A 15 11.94 11.03 -3.15
CA PHE A 15 12.79 10.10 -3.89
C PHE A 15 12.48 10.16 -5.39
N LYS A 16 13.10 11.13 -6.06
CA LYS A 16 13.02 11.25 -7.53
C LYS A 16 14.04 10.32 -8.17
N LEU A 17 13.56 9.21 -8.75
CA LEU A 17 14.41 8.36 -9.59
C LEU A 17 14.69 9.10 -10.90
N SER A 18 15.95 9.16 -11.30
CA SER A 18 16.38 9.79 -12.55
C SER A 18 17.19 8.82 -13.39
N VAL A 19 17.23 9.06 -14.69
CA VAL A 19 18.02 8.27 -15.65
C VAL A 19 19.52 8.28 -15.29
N LYS A 20 19.99 9.28 -14.54
CA LYS A 20 21.38 9.35 -14.05
C LYS A 20 21.72 8.26 -13.02
N ARG A 21 20.72 7.56 -12.45
CA ARG A 21 20.91 6.43 -11.52
C ARG A 21 20.78 5.07 -12.21
N CYS A 22 20.64 5.04 -13.53
CA CYS A 22 20.75 3.81 -14.28
C CYS A 22 22.21 3.32 -14.27
N PRO A 23 22.44 1.99 -14.34
CA PRO A 23 23.76 1.43 -14.58
C PRO A 23 24.40 2.10 -15.79
N THR A 24 25.60 2.65 -15.60
CA THR A 24 26.35 3.32 -16.66
C THR A 24 27.46 2.43 -17.18
N SER A 25 28.09 1.63 -16.31
CA SER A 25 29.12 0.66 -16.70
C SER A 25 28.52 -0.70 -17.04
N ASP A 26 29.24 -1.48 -17.84
CA ASP A 26 28.83 -2.85 -18.17
C ASP A 26 28.93 -3.79 -16.96
N GLU A 27 29.84 -3.51 -16.03
CA GLU A 27 29.97 -4.22 -14.75
C GLU A 27 28.73 -4.03 -13.87
N GLU A 28 28.21 -2.79 -13.76
CA GLU A 28 26.98 -2.50 -13.01
C GLU A 28 25.77 -3.21 -13.64
N LYS A 29 25.67 -3.21 -14.98
CA LYS A 29 24.61 -3.92 -15.70
C LYS A 29 24.71 -5.43 -15.44
N GLU A 30 25.90 -6.00 -15.47
CA GLU A 30 26.12 -7.43 -15.26
C GLU A 30 25.84 -7.83 -13.81
N ALA A 31 26.24 -7.02 -12.85
CA ALA A 31 25.88 -7.21 -11.44
C ALA A 31 24.36 -7.19 -11.24
N MET A 32 23.65 -6.26 -11.88
CA MET A 32 22.19 -6.17 -11.78
C MET A 32 21.45 -7.32 -12.46
N LYS A 33 22.01 -7.96 -13.50
CA LYS A 33 21.41 -9.17 -14.11
C LYS A 33 21.32 -10.34 -13.13
N ASN A 34 22.26 -10.41 -12.18
CA ASN A 34 22.32 -11.48 -11.19
C ASN A 34 21.42 -11.23 -9.97
N VAL A 35 20.83 -10.03 -9.85
CA VAL A 35 19.88 -9.72 -8.77
C VAL A 35 18.48 -10.14 -9.22
N PRO A 36 17.84 -11.11 -8.53
CA PRO A 36 16.47 -11.48 -8.88
C PRO A 36 15.53 -10.29 -8.71
N TYR A 37 14.67 -10.06 -9.70
CA TYR A 37 13.67 -8.99 -9.66
C TYR A 37 12.83 -9.03 -8.36
N ALA A 38 12.47 -10.23 -7.90
CA ALA A 38 11.74 -10.45 -6.66
C ALA A 38 12.46 -9.90 -5.41
N SER A 39 13.80 -9.98 -5.35
CA SER A 39 14.59 -9.46 -4.22
C SER A 39 14.56 -7.94 -4.16
N VAL A 40 14.62 -7.27 -5.32
CA VAL A 40 14.52 -5.81 -5.40
C VAL A 40 13.14 -5.34 -4.98
N VAL A 41 12.09 -5.98 -5.51
CA VAL A 41 10.70 -5.66 -5.17
C VAL A 41 10.43 -5.94 -3.69
N GLY A 42 10.87 -7.08 -3.16
CA GLY A 42 10.76 -7.42 -1.75
C GLY A 42 11.43 -6.39 -0.85
N SER A 43 12.66 -5.99 -1.17
CA SER A 43 13.39 -4.96 -0.41
C SER A 43 12.69 -3.60 -0.40
N LEU A 44 12.06 -3.23 -1.53
CA LEU A 44 11.30 -1.99 -1.63
C LEU A 44 9.97 -2.07 -0.85
N MET A 45 9.30 -3.23 -0.86
CA MET A 45 8.09 -3.49 -0.08
C MET A 45 8.33 -3.56 1.42
N SER A 46 9.45 -4.13 1.88
CA SER A 46 9.79 -4.13 3.31
C SER A 46 10.00 -2.72 3.84
N LYS A 47 10.74 -1.88 3.09
CA LYS A 47 10.95 -0.46 3.45
C LYS A 47 9.63 0.32 3.59
N HIS A 48 8.66 0.01 2.75
CA HIS A 48 7.31 0.61 2.83
C HIS A 48 6.61 0.28 4.15
N ILE A 49 6.68 -1.00 4.54
CA ILE A 49 6.10 -1.50 5.78
C ILE A 49 6.80 -0.83 6.96
N ASP A 50 8.13 -0.77 6.95
CA ASP A 50 8.92 -0.14 8.01
C ASP A 50 8.56 1.33 8.19
N VAL A 51 8.51 2.13 7.12
CA VAL A 51 8.18 3.56 7.19
C VAL A 51 6.79 3.80 7.77
N ARG A 52 5.78 3.04 7.30
CA ARG A 52 4.42 3.18 7.83
C ARG A 52 4.32 2.71 9.28
N TYR A 53 5.00 1.63 9.61
CA TYR A 53 5.01 1.08 10.96
C TYR A 53 5.59 2.08 11.98
N HIS A 54 6.74 2.67 11.66
CA HIS A 54 7.36 3.67 12.54
C HIS A 54 6.47 4.90 12.70
N TRP A 55 5.92 5.44 11.62
CA TRP A 55 5.00 6.57 11.71
C TRP A 55 3.76 6.26 12.56
N ILE A 56 3.12 5.10 12.37
CA ILE A 56 1.94 4.71 13.18
C ILE A 56 2.33 4.64 14.66
N ARG A 57 3.51 4.09 14.99
CA ARG A 57 3.98 4.00 16.37
C ARG A 57 4.19 5.38 17.00
N ASP A 58 4.82 6.30 16.28
CA ASP A 58 5.07 7.65 16.77
C ASP A 58 3.74 8.37 17.07
N VAL A 59 2.77 8.29 16.15
CA VAL A 59 1.44 8.90 16.32
C VAL A 59 0.64 8.26 17.46
N LEU A 60 0.79 6.95 17.69
CA LEU A 60 0.20 6.26 18.85
C LEU A 60 0.85 6.71 20.17
N GLU A 61 2.17 6.86 20.20
CA GLU A 61 2.92 7.32 21.39
C GLU A 61 2.58 8.77 21.74
N GLU A 62 2.42 9.62 20.73
CA GLU A 62 1.93 11.00 20.87
C GLU A 62 0.43 11.07 21.21
N LYS A 63 -0.27 9.93 21.29
CA LYS A 63 -1.72 9.82 21.57
C LYS A 63 -2.58 10.62 20.58
N LEU A 64 -2.08 10.83 19.37
CA LEU A 64 -2.81 11.47 18.27
C LEU A 64 -3.74 10.49 17.55
N LEU A 65 -3.55 9.19 17.77
CA LEU A 65 -4.39 8.11 17.26
C LEU A 65 -4.54 7.04 18.35
N GLU A 66 -5.68 6.36 18.35
CA GLU A 66 -5.91 5.15 19.16
C GLU A 66 -6.21 3.97 18.24
N LEU A 67 -5.56 2.83 18.49
CA LEU A 67 -5.75 1.62 17.70
C LEU A 67 -6.79 0.71 18.36
N ASN A 68 -7.95 0.58 17.74
CA ASN A 68 -9.01 -0.34 18.17
C ASN A 68 -9.07 -1.56 17.26
N LYS A 69 -9.03 -2.76 17.86
CA LYS A 69 -9.19 -4.02 17.11
C LYS A 69 -10.68 -4.26 16.85
N VAL A 70 -11.08 -4.20 15.59
CA VAL A 70 -12.43 -4.54 15.14
C VAL A 70 -12.52 -6.04 14.85
N HIS A 71 -13.60 -6.69 15.26
CA HIS A 71 -13.83 -8.10 14.94
C HIS A 71 -14.11 -8.28 13.43
N THR A 72 -13.74 -9.43 12.85
CA THR A 72 -13.88 -9.67 11.41
C THR A 72 -15.31 -9.50 10.92
N ASP A 73 -16.29 -9.89 11.72
CA ASP A 73 -17.71 -9.79 11.37
C ASP A 73 -18.21 -8.34 11.39
N ASP A 74 -17.57 -7.49 12.19
CA ASP A 74 -17.92 -6.08 12.36
C ASP A 74 -17.09 -5.13 11.47
N ASN A 75 -16.20 -5.69 10.63
CA ASN A 75 -15.33 -4.88 9.78
C ASN A 75 -16.09 -4.37 8.53
N GLY A 76 -16.67 -3.17 8.62
CA GLY A 76 -17.37 -2.50 7.51
C GLY A 76 -16.50 -2.25 6.27
N LEU A 77 -15.16 -2.21 6.41
CA LEU A 77 -14.23 -2.06 5.28
C LEU A 77 -14.14 -3.31 4.40
N ASP A 78 -14.71 -4.44 4.81
CA ASP A 78 -14.69 -5.67 4.03
C ASP A 78 -15.31 -5.47 2.63
N MET A 79 -16.29 -4.57 2.46
CA MET A 79 -16.89 -4.33 1.13
C MET A 79 -15.87 -3.79 0.12
N MET A 80 -14.86 -3.05 0.61
CA MET A 80 -13.86 -2.41 -0.25
C MET A 80 -12.73 -3.37 -0.65
N THR A 81 -12.59 -4.48 0.07
CA THR A 81 -11.44 -5.39 -0.06
C THR A 81 -11.83 -6.80 -0.47
N LYS A 82 -13.11 -7.18 -0.38
CA LYS A 82 -13.60 -8.54 -0.61
C LYS A 82 -14.94 -8.51 -1.37
N SER A 83 -15.23 -9.60 -2.08
CA SER A 83 -16.60 -9.90 -2.53
C SER A 83 -17.42 -10.42 -1.34
N LEU A 84 -18.58 -9.83 -1.09
CA LEU A 84 -19.38 -10.09 0.11
C LEU A 84 -20.69 -10.84 -0.17
N PRO A 85 -21.10 -11.77 0.71
CA PRO A 85 -22.47 -12.25 0.75
C PRO A 85 -23.45 -11.11 1.04
N SER A 86 -24.69 -11.20 0.55
CA SER A 86 -25.68 -10.12 0.62
C SER A 86 -25.93 -9.60 2.05
N GLY A 87 -25.94 -10.48 3.06
CA GLY A 87 -26.11 -10.06 4.45
C GLY A 87 -24.97 -9.19 4.97
N LYS A 88 -23.71 -9.58 4.71
CA LYS A 88 -22.54 -8.80 5.13
C LYS A 88 -22.39 -7.50 4.32
N TYR A 89 -22.82 -7.52 3.06
CA TYR A 89 -22.88 -6.32 2.23
C TYR A 89 -23.81 -5.25 2.82
N ILE A 90 -25.02 -5.64 3.27
CA ILE A 90 -25.97 -4.69 3.89
C ILE A 90 -25.35 -4.06 5.14
N PHE A 91 -24.78 -4.88 6.03
CA PHE A 91 -24.09 -4.38 7.22
C PHE A 91 -22.98 -3.38 6.87
N CYS A 92 -22.07 -3.75 5.97
CA CYS A 92 -20.96 -2.87 5.59
C CYS A 92 -21.46 -1.57 4.94
N ARG A 93 -22.49 -1.66 4.09
CA ARG A 93 -23.10 -0.50 3.40
C ARG A 93 -23.63 0.51 4.42
N ASP A 94 -24.33 0.01 5.43
CA ASP A 94 -24.94 0.84 6.46
C ASP A 94 -23.84 1.49 7.34
N GLU A 95 -22.80 0.73 7.73
CA GLU A 95 -21.60 1.26 8.41
C GLU A 95 -20.87 2.35 7.61
N ALA A 96 -20.86 2.24 6.27
CA ALA A 96 -20.27 3.24 5.39
C ALA A 96 -21.17 4.47 5.17
N GLY A 97 -22.37 4.52 5.76
CA GLY A 97 -23.32 5.62 5.60
C GLY A 97 -23.93 5.70 4.19
N LEU A 98 -23.91 4.62 3.43
CA LEU A 98 -24.46 4.58 2.07
C LEU A 98 -25.97 4.35 2.11
N VAL A 99 -26.74 5.43 2.01
CA VAL A 99 -28.21 5.36 1.89
C VAL A 99 -28.62 5.00 0.47
N LEU A 100 -29.61 4.11 0.35
CA LEU A 100 -30.27 3.88 -0.93
C LEU A 100 -31.02 5.16 -1.32
N PRO A 101 -30.96 5.60 -2.59
CA PRO A 101 -31.72 6.74 -3.04
C PRO A 101 -33.22 6.46 -2.83
N PRO A 102 -34.01 7.48 -2.43
CA PRO A 102 -35.45 7.34 -2.35
C PRO A 102 -36.00 7.01 -3.74
N ILE A 103 -36.86 5.99 -3.78
CA ILE A 103 -37.59 5.53 -4.98
C ILE A 103 -38.70 6.52 -5.30
#